data_AF-A0A3D8K401-F1
#
_entry.id   AF-A0A3D8K401-F1
#
_cell.length_a   1.000
_cell.length_b   1.000
_cell.length_c   1.000
_cell.angle_alpha   90.00
_cell.angle_beta   90.00
_cell.angle_gamma   90.00
#
_symmetry.space_group_name_H-M   'P 1'
#
loop_
_entity.id
_entity.type
_entity.pdbx_description
1 polymer ?
#
loop_
_entity_poly.entity_id
_entity_poly.type
_entity_poly.pdbx_seq_one_letter_code
_entity_poly.pdbx_strand_id
1 'polypeptide(L)' 'MSTYFTISDFILVIPMALAGALFLGACPAHSRLVHNVLRVIGAMLGVVFAVVLVEGLPVLI' A
#
# COMPACT_ATOMS: atom_id res chain seq x y z
N MET A 1 -21.88 -2.20 -13.67
CA MET A 1 -20.63 -2.75 -14.21
C MET A 1 -19.84 -3.32 -13.05
N SER A 2 -19.70 -4.64 -12.98
CA SER A 2 -18.86 -5.31 -11.99
C SER A 2 -17.40 -5.15 -12.42
N THR A 3 -16.68 -4.20 -11.83
CA THR A 3 -15.21 -4.14 -11.90
C THR A 3 -14.68 -5.42 -11.25
N TYR A 4 -14.32 -6.38 -12.09
CA TYR A 4 -13.64 -7.57 -11.62
C TYR A 4 -12.21 -7.16 -11.28
N PHE A 5 -11.93 -7.03 -9.99
CA PHE A 5 -10.56 -6.95 -9.48
C PHE A 5 -9.83 -8.20 -9.98
N THR A 6 -8.94 -8.03 -10.95
CA THR A 6 -8.28 -9.18 -11.57
C THR A 6 -7.05 -9.56 -10.76
N ILE A 7 -6.64 -10.83 -10.80
CA ILE A 7 -5.41 -11.30 -10.13
C ILE A 7 -4.18 -10.49 -10.60
N SER A 8 -4.22 -9.96 -11.82
CA SER A 8 -3.24 -9.06 -12.40
C SER A 8 -3.03 -7.77 -11.59
N ASP A 9 -4.07 -7.20 -10.98
CA ASP A 9 -3.96 -5.95 -10.21
C ASP A 9 -3.17 -6.13 -8.92
N PHE A 10 -3.17 -7.34 -8.35
CA PHE A 10 -2.32 -7.65 -7.19
C PHE A 10 -0.83 -7.52 -7.48
N ILE A 11 -0.41 -7.69 -8.74
CA ILE A 11 0.99 -7.53 -9.16
C ILE A 11 1.45 -6.08 -8.97
N LEU A 12 0.54 -5.11 -9.13
CA LEU A 12 0.79 -3.70 -8.89
C LEU A 12 0.61 -3.33 -7.41
N VAL A 13 -0.37 -3.92 -6.73
CA VAL A 13 -0.70 -3.62 -5.33
C VAL A 13 0.37 -4.08 -4.35
N ILE A 14 0.93 -5.29 -4.54
CA ILE A 14 1.93 -5.89 -3.65
C ILE A 14 3.18 -5.01 -3.49
N PRO A 15 3.91 -4.62 -4.56
CA PRO A 15 5.10 -3.78 -4.42
C PRO A 15 4.76 -2.39 -3.86
N MET A 16 3.58 -1.84 -4.15
CA MET A 16 3.14 -0.55 -3.61
C MET A 16 2.88 -0.60 -2.10
N ALA A 17 2.26 -1.68 -1.61
CA ALA A 17 2.04 -1.93 -0.18
C ALA A 17 3.37 -2.17 0.56
N LEU A 18 4.29 -2.91 -0.06
CA LEU A 18 5.62 -3.20 0.48
C LEU A 18 6.47 -1.92 0.54
N ALA A 19 6.38 -1.06 -0.48
CA ALA A 19 7.02 0.25 -0.49
C ALA A 19 6.48 1.13 0.65
N GLY A 20 5.16 1.21 0.85
CA GLY A 20 4.56 1.94 1.99
C GLY A 20 5.06 1.43 3.35
N ALA A 21 5.11 0.11 3.52
CA ALA A 21 5.63 -0.52 4.73
C ALA A 21 7.13 -0.22 4.96
N LEU A 22 7.95 -0.23 3.90
CA LEU A 22 9.39 0.02 3.97
C LEU A 22 9.72 1.51 4.16
N PHE A 23 9.01 2.43 3.50
CA PHE A 23 9.24 3.88 3.62
C PHE A 23 8.87 4.41 5.00
N LEU A 24 7.72 4.01 5.55
CA LEU A 24 7.34 4.40 6.92
C LEU A 24 8.11 3.60 7.98
N GLY A 25 8.41 2.32 7.68
CA GLY A 25 9.30 1.50 8.51
C GLY A 25 10.72 2.05 8.60
N ALA A 26 11.30 2.59 7.52
CA ALA A 26 12.65 3.13 7.55
C ALA A 26 12.82 4.39 8.41
N CYS A 27 11.74 4.93 8.98
CA CYS A 27 11.83 6.06 9.90
C CYS A 27 12.53 5.62 11.20
N PRO A 28 13.69 6.22 11.55
CA PRO A 28 14.46 5.83 12.72
C PRO A 28 13.73 6.26 13.99
N ALA A 29 12.92 5.36 14.55
CA ALA A 29 12.28 5.54 15.84
C ALA A 29 13.08 4.79 16.93
N HIS A 30 13.36 5.46 18.05
CA HIS A 30 14.16 4.95 19.17
C HIS A 30 13.57 3.68 19.83
N SER A 31 12.31 3.32 19.56
CA SER A 31 11.63 2.16 20.14
C SER A 31 11.21 1.14 19.08
N ARG A 32 11.53 -0.15 19.31
CA ARG A 32 11.12 -1.28 18.44
C ARG A 32 9.61 -1.35 18.25
N LEU A 33 8.83 -0.95 19.25
CA LEU A 33 7.36 -0.91 19.19
C LEU A 33 6.88 0.14 18.20
N VAL A 34 7.46 1.35 18.25
CA VAL A 34 7.13 2.43 17.32
C VAL A 34 7.50 2.04 15.90
N HIS A 35 8.67 1.43 15.69
CA HIS A 35 9.11 0.96 14.39
C HIS A 35 8.16 -0.08 13.78
N ASN A 36 7.69 -1.05 14.57
CA ASN A 36 6.74 -2.07 14.11
C ASN A 36 5.36 -1.47 13.80
N VAL A 37 4.86 -0.57 14.66
CA VAL A 37 3.59 0.13 14.44
C VAL A 37 3.66 1.00 13.19
N LEU A 38 4.77 1.72 12.97
CA LEU A 38 4.97 2.57 11.80
C LEU A 38 5.01 1.75 10.51
N ARG A 39 5.61 0.56 10.54
CA ARG A 39 5.61 -0.39 9.41
C ARG A 39 4.22 -0.87 9.05
N VAL A 40 3.39 -1.18 10.05
CA VAL A 40 1.99 -1.61 9.87
C VAL A 40 1.13 -0.48 9.32
N ILE A 41 1.30 0.74 9.84
CA ILE A 41 0.59 1.94 9.35
C ILE A 41 1.00 2.24 7.90
N GLY A 42 2.30 2.15 7.59
CA GLY A 42 2.82 2.32 6.22
C GLY A 42 2.28 1.27 5.25
N ALA A 43 2.19 0.01 5.69
CA ALA A 43 1.59 -1.07 4.90
C ALA A 43 0.10 -0.79 4.60
N MET A 44 -0.67 -0.41 5.63
CA MET A 44 -2.09 -0.07 5.47
C MET A 44 -2.30 1.11 4.51
N LEU A 45 -1.53 2.18 4.67
CA LEU A 45 -1.58 3.34 3.77
C LEU A 45 -1.18 2.98 2.34
N GLY A 46 -0.14 2.16 2.16
CA GLY A 46 0.29 1.67 0.85
C GLY A 46 -0.77 0.84 0.14
N VAL A 47 -1.48 -0.03 0.87
CA VAL A 47 -2.61 -0.80 0.32
C VAL A 47 -3.76 0.11 -0.09
N VAL A 48 -4.14 1.07 0.75
CA VAL A 48 -5.23 2.02 0.44
C VAL A 48 -4.89 2.83 -0.82
N PHE A 49 -3.66 3.36 -0.92
CA PHE A 49 -3.22 4.09 -2.11
C PHE A 49 -3.18 3.22 -3.36
N ALA A 50 -2.76 1.95 -3.23
CA ALA A 50 -2.74 1.02 -4.35
C ALA A 50 -4.14 0.72 -4.89
N VAL A 51 -5.12 0.50 -4.00
CA VAL A 51 -6.52 0.27 -4.40
C VAL A 51 -7.09 1.52 -5.07
N VAL A 52 -6.86 2.71 -4.50
CA VAL A 52 -7.33 3.97 -5.10
C VAL A 52 -6.69 4.20 -6.47
N LEU A 53 -5.40 3.89 -6.65
CA LEU A 53 -4.72 4.07 -7.92
C LEU A 53 -5.20 3.08 -8.99
N VAL A 54 -5.37 1.81 -8.63
CA VAL A 54 -5.85 0.75 -9.53
C VAL A 54 -7.29 1.01 -9.96
N GLU A 55 -8.17 1.31 -9.00
CA GLU A 55 -9.59 1.56 -9.29
C GLU A 55 -9.84 2.99 -9.85
N GLY A 56 -8.93 3.93 -9.58
CA GLY A 56 -9.01 5.30 -10.07
C GLY A 56 -8.48 5.46 -11.50
N LEU A 57 -7.56 4.60 -11.95
CA LEU A 57 -7.06 4.57 -13.33
C LEU A 57 -8.19 4.43 -14.37
N PRO A 58 -9.12 3.46 -14.27
CA PRO A 58 -10.21 3.31 -15.22
C PRO A 58 -11.27 4.41 -15.13
N VAL A 59 -11.26 5.25 -14.08
CA VAL A 59 -12.14 6.43 -13.94
C VAL A 59 -11.52 7.68 -14.58
N LEU A 60 -10.19 7.71 -14.72
CA LEU A 60 -9.46 8.86 -15.26
C LEU A 60 -9.42 8.86 -16.81
N ILE A 61 -9.68 7.71 -17.43
CA ILE A 61 -9.84 7.54 -18.89
C ILE A 61 -11.30 7.62 -19.32
#